data_AF-A0A2M7L4Z7-F1
#
_entry.id   AF-A0A2M7L4Z7-F1
#
_cell.length_a   1.000
_cell.length_b   1.000
_cell.length_c   1.000
_cell.angle_alpha   90.00
_cell.angle_beta   90.00
_cell.angle_gamma   90.00
#
_symmetry.space_group_name_H-M   'P 1'
#
loop_
_entity.id
_entity.type
_entity.pdbx_description
1 polymer ?
#
loop_
_entity_poly.entity_id
_entity_poly.type
_entity_poly.pdbx_seq_one_letter_code
_entity_poly.pdbx_strand_id
1 'polypeptide(L)'
;MLRTTLLLALLSLPAMTATAATYTYTIDHGTPGVIASESKMARLVIIASGDCSNIPYEVIADGVKSLSGHFDLKKTLSLPLDFTTVTLSCDSKGVNAAIDKKSESMF
;
A
#
# COMPACT_ATOMS: atom_id res chain seq x y z
N MET A 1 -60.33 1.23 -3.26
CA MET A 1 -59.41 0.60 -2.29
C MET A 1 -58.25 -0.03 -3.07
N LEU A 2 -57.17 0.71 -3.31
CA LEU A 2 -55.92 0.13 -3.83
C LEU A 2 -54.77 1.15 -3.66
N ARG A 3 -54.40 1.41 -2.41
CA ARG A 3 -53.27 2.28 -2.07
C ARG A 3 -52.56 1.72 -0.85
N THR A 4 -51.73 0.69 -1.04
CA THR A 4 -50.66 0.29 -0.10
C THR A 4 -50.05 -1.03 -0.59
N THR A 5 -49.10 -1.00 -1.52
CA THR A 5 -48.16 -2.12 -1.75
C THR A 5 -47.09 -1.72 -2.77
N LEU A 6 -46.34 -0.65 -2.51
CA LEU A 6 -45.17 -0.33 -3.34
C LEU A 6 -44.05 0.33 -2.52
N LEU A 7 -43.69 -0.26 -1.38
CA LEU A 7 -42.60 0.28 -0.54
C LEU A 7 -41.72 -0.79 0.12
N LEU A 8 -41.62 -1.99 -0.47
CA LEU A 8 -40.78 -3.08 0.07
C LEU A 8 -39.65 -3.55 -0.86
N ALA A 9 -39.42 -2.88 -1.99
CA ALA A 9 -38.43 -3.32 -3.00
C ALA A 9 -37.07 -2.59 -2.92
N LEU A 10 -36.84 -1.72 -1.94
CA LEU A 10 -35.57 -0.97 -1.80
C LEU A 10 -34.60 -1.53 -0.74
N LEU A 11 -34.91 -2.64 -0.07
CA LEU A 11 -34.08 -3.19 1.00
C LEU A 11 -33.10 -4.29 0.58
N SER A 12 -32.95 -4.56 -0.72
CA SER A 12 -32.03 -5.58 -1.23
C SER A 12 -30.91 -5.00 -2.09
N LEU A 13 -30.31 -3.88 -1.68
CA LEU A 13 -28.98 -3.56 -2.20
C LEU A 13 -27.98 -4.46 -1.47
N PRO A 14 -27.23 -5.33 -2.18
CA PRO A 14 -26.12 -6.05 -1.56
C PRO A 14 -25.14 -5.01 -1.05
N ALA A 15 -24.82 -5.06 0.24
CA ALA A 15 -23.71 -4.31 0.81
C ALA A 15 -22.45 -4.74 0.06
N MET A 16 -22.00 -3.90 -0.88
CA MET A 16 -20.69 -4.02 -1.50
C MET A 16 -19.67 -3.79 -0.38
N THR A 17 -19.18 -4.86 0.21
CA THR A 17 -18.07 -4.79 1.16
C THR A 17 -16.87 -4.25 0.40
N ALA A 18 -16.37 -3.08 0.83
CA ALA A 18 -15.11 -2.56 0.33
C ALA A 18 -14.00 -3.56 0.69
N THR A 19 -13.57 -4.35 -0.27
CA THR A 19 -12.42 -5.23 -0.11
C THR A 19 -11.17 -4.36 -0.16
N ALA A 20 -10.41 -4.33 0.94
CA ALA A 20 -9.09 -3.72 0.94
C ALA A 20 -8.20 -4.56 0.03
N ALA A 21 -7.90 -4.05 -1.16
CA ALA A 21 -7.10 -4.76 -2.15
C ALA A 21 -5.63 -4.67 -1.73
N THR A 22 -5.06 -5.80 -1.30
CA THR A 22 -3.62 -5.93 -1.11
C THR A 22 -2.96 -6.30 -2.44
N TYR A 23 -2.03 -5.46 -2.89
CA TYR A 23 -1.24 -5.72 -4.09
C TYR A 23 0.16 -6.17 -3.68
N THR A 24 0.68 -7.23 -4.29
CA THR A 24 2.02 -7.74 -3.98
C THR A 24 2.88 -7.77 -5.22
N TYR A 25 4.14 -7.36 -5.09
CA TYR A 25 5.13 -7.48 -6.15
C TYR A 25 6.55 -7.55 -5.56
N THR A 26 7.48 -8.03 -6.38
CA THR A 26 8.90 -8.14 -6.02
C THR A 26 9.70 -7.07 -6.77
N ILE A 27 10.60 -6.41 -6.05
CA ILE A 27 11.59 -5.48 -6.57
C ILE A 27 12.90 -6.26 -6.69
N ASP A 28 13.32 -6.54 -7.92
CA ASP A 28 14.53 -7.31 -8.19
C ASP A 28 15.78 -6.57 -7.72
N HIS A 29 16.76 -7.34 -7.25
CA HIS A 29 18.06 -6.82 -6.83
C HIS A 29 18.72 -5.95 -7.91
N GLY A 30 19.23 -4.79 -7.50
CA GLY A 30 19.83 -3.80 -8.38
C GLY A 30 18.84 -2.89 -9.11
N THR A 31 17.54 -3.09 -8.93
CA THR A 31 16.50 -2.24 -9.55
C THR A 31 15.84 -1.32 -8.51
N PRO A 32 15.65 -0.03 -8.81
CA PRO A 32 14.83 0.85 -7.99
C PRO A 32 13.35 0.49 -8.13
N GLY A 33 12.71 0.16 -7.00
CA GLY A 33 11.26 0.05 -6.88
C GLY A 33 10.67 1.36 -6.34
N VAL A 34 9.54 1.79 -6.91
CA VAL A 34 8.83 3.01 -6.47
C VAL A 34 7.42 2.62 -6.05
N ILE A 35 7.11 2.88 -4.79
CA ILE A 35 5.80 2.65 -4.18
C ILE A 35 5.14 4.00 -3.96
N ALA A 36 4.08 4.30 -4.70
CA ALA A 36 3.27 5.48 -4.46
C ALA A 36 2.18 5.19 -3.42
N SER A 37 1.99 6.14 -2.51
CA SER A 37 0.81 6.20 -1.63
C SER A 37 -0.48 6.42 -2.43
N GLU A 38 -1.60 6.10 -1.80
CA GLU A 38 -2.94 6.28 -2.38
C GLU A 38 -3.28 7.76 -2.59
N SER A 39 -2.88 8.64 -1.67
CA SER A 39 -3.04 10.09 -1.84
C SER A 39 -2.16 10.67 -2.97
N LYS A 40 -1.15 9.89 -3.41
CA LYS A 40 -0.06 10.29 -4.34
C LYS A 40 0.85 11.39 -3.82
N MET A 41 0.64 11.84 -2.58
CA MET A 41 1.44 12.89 -1.93
C MET A 41 2.73 12.34 -1.36
N ALA A 42 2.83 11.03 -1.11
CA ALA A 42 4.04 10.38 -0.62
C ALA A 42 4.47 9.22 -1.54
N ARG A 43 5.78 9.04 -1.71
CA ARG A 43 6.39 7.95 -2.47
C ARG A 43 7.54 7.37 -1.67
N LEU A 44 7.64 6.05 -1.65
CA LEU A 44 8.77 5.31 -1.11
C LEU A 44 9.55 4.71 -2.27
N VAL A 45 10.81 5.11 -2.41
CA VAL A 45 11.77 4.54 -3.35
C VAL A 45 12.66 3.57 -2.58
N ILE A 46 12.83 2.36 -3.09
CA ILE A 46 13.65 1.31 -2.50
C ILE A 46 14.59 0.79 -3.57
N ILE A 47 15.86 0.63 -3.26
CA ILE A 47 16.80 -0.03 -4.16
C ILE A 47 17.09 -1.41 -3.56
N ALA A 48 16.48 -2.44 -4.14
CA ALA A 48 16.71 -3.80 -3.65
C ALA A 48 18.19 -4.17 -3.82
N SER A 49 18.77 -4.75 -2.78
CA SER A 49 20.16 -5.15 -2.73
C SER A 49 20.24 -6.58 -2.22
N GLY A 50 21.23 -7.35 -2.70
CA GLY A 50 21.44 -8.72 -2.23
C GLY A 50 21.73 -8.82 -0.73
N ASP A 51 22.07 -7.71 -0.07
CA ASP A 51 22.14 -7.59 1.38
C ASP A 51 20.83 -7.05 1.95
N CYS A 52 20.01 -7.96 2.49
CA CYS A 52 18.75 -7.62 3.15
C CYS A 52 18.89 -6.78 4.43
N SER A 53 20.09 -6.60 5.01
CA SER A 53 20.28 -5.77 6.21
C SER A 53 20.54 -4.30 5.93
N ASN A 54 20.84 -3.93 4.68
CA ASN A 54 21.26 -2.57 4.35
C ASN A 54 20.61 -2.11 3.03
N ILE A 55 19.28 -2.14 2.99
CA ILE A 55 18.50 -1.77 1.80
C ILE A 55 18.31 -0.26 1.77
N PRO A 56 18.90 0.47 0.81
CA PRO A 56 18.72 1.91 0.71
C PRO A 56 17.27 2.27 0.38
N TYR A 57 16.76 3.30 1.03
CA TYR A 57 15.45 3.85 0.74
C TYR A 57 15.43 5.38 0.75
N GLU A 58 14.42 5.92 0.10
CA GLU A 58 14.10 7.34 0.10
C GLU A 58 12.58 7.53 0.18
N VAL A 59 12.11 8.36 1.10
CA VAL A 59 10.70 8.77 1.18
C VAL A 59 10.60 10.21 0.68
N ILE A 60 9.79 10.40 -0.35
CA ILE A 60 9.55 11.67 -1.02
C ILE A 60 8.11 12.07 -0.74
N ALA A 61 7.89 13.20 -0.06
CA ALA A 61 6.57 13.77 0.13
C ALA A 61 6.44 15.11 -0.64
N ASP A 62 5.26 15.36 -1.20
CA ASP A 62 4.94 16.56 -1.96
C ASP A 62 5.12 17.80 -1.07
N GLY A 63 6.21 18.53 -1.31
CA GLY A 63 6.55 19.74 -0.57
C GLY A 63 7.75 19.65 0.37
N VAL A 64 8.94 19.36 -0.16
CA VAL A 64 10.23 19.92 0.33
C VAL A 64 11.12 19.03 1.21
N LYS A 65 10.76 17.78 1.59
CA LYS A 65 11.73 16.91 2.29
C LYS A 65 11.74 15.47 1.79
N SER A 66 12.94 15.05 1.36
CA SER A 66 13.32 13.66 1.18
C SER A 66 13.94 13.15 2.48
N LEU A 67 13.44 12.04 3.00
CA LEU A 67 14.09 11.29 4.08
C LEU A 67 14.73 10.05 3.46
N SER A 68 16.04 9.94 3.56
CA SER A 68 16.78 8.75 3.10
C SER A 68 17.39 7.99 4.27
N GLY A 69 17.63 6.71 4.06
CA GLY A 69 18.20 5.82 5.05
C GLY A 69 18.41 4.41 4.52
N HIS A 70 18.60 3.48 5.45
CA HIS A 70 18.73 2.06 5.14
C HIS A 70 17.77 1.25 6.02
N PHE A 71 17.07 0.31 5.41
CA PHE A 71 16.24 -0.66 6.11
C PHE A 71 17.01 -1.96 6.34
N ASP A 72 16.81 -2.55 7.53
CA ASP A 72 17.09 -3.96 7.76
C ASP A 72 15.78 -4.76 7.54
N LEU A 73 15.72 -5.44 6.40
CA LEU A 73 14.60 -6.27 5.95
C LEU A 73 14.86 -7.77 6.16
N LYS A 74 15.82 -8.15 7.01
CA LYS A 74 15.93 -9.55 7.51
C LYS A 74 14.68 -10.01 8.24
N LYS A 75 13.89 -9.05 8.72
CA LYS A 75 12.55 -9.25 9.26
C LYS A 75 11.57 -8.41 8.47
N THR A 76 10.32 -8.85 8.44
CA THR A 76 9.24 -8.09 7.83
C THR A 76 9.08 -6.74 8.52
N LEU A 77 8.99 -5.68 7.72
CA LEU A 77 8.80 -4.31 8.17
C LEU A 77 7.49 -3.78 7.61
N SER A 78 6.64 -3.20 8.44
CA SER A 78 5.37 -2.58 8.01
C SER A 78 5.38 -1.10 8.33
N LEU A 79 5.09 -0.27 7.33
CA LEU A 79 5.23 1.18 7.38
C LEU A 79 3.95 1.83 6.85
N PRO A 80 3.35 2.80 7.57
CA PRO A 80 2.31 3.64 7.02
C PRO A 80 2.92 4.68 6.05
N LEU A 81 2.31 4.84 4.88
CA LEU A 81 2.67 5.80 3.83
C LEU A 81 1.38 6.43 3.28
N ASP A 82 0.83 7.40 4.00
CA ASP A 82 -0.33 8.23 3.61
C ASP A 82 -1.52 7.47 2.96
N PHE A 83 -2.47 7.03 3.79
CA PHE A 83 -3.58 6.14 3.40
C PHE A 83 -3.16 4.80 2.78
N THR A 84 -1.87 4.46 2.80
CA THR A 84 -1.34 3.17 2.36
C THR A 84 -0.51 2.54 3.47
N THR A 85 -0.58 1.22 3.62
CA THR A 85 0.35 0.45 4.47
C THR A 85 1.25 -0.36 3.55
N VAL A 86 2.55 -0.18 3.67
CA VAL A 86 3.57 -0.90 2.91
C VAL A 86 4.22 -1.90 3.82
N THR A 87 4.11 -3.18 3.48
CA THR A 87 4.81 -4.26 4.19
C THR A 87 5.92 -4.81 3.30
N LEU A 88 7.15 -4.74 3.79
CA LEU A 88 8.36 -5.11 3.08
C LEU A 88 8.99 -6.36 3.71
N SER A 89 9.46 -7.27 2.88
CA SER A 89 10.36 -8.35 3.28
C SER A 89 11.42 -8.54 2.20
N CYS A 90 12.55 -9.16 2.55
CA CYS A 90 13.63 -9.39 1.60
C CYS A 90 14.00 -10.87 1.56
N ASP A 91 14.24 -11.37 0.35
CA ASP A 91 14.67 -12.74 0.09
C ASP A 91 15.71 -12.81 -1.04
N SER A 92 16.03 -14.02 -1.49
CA SER A 92 17.04 -14.25 -2.54
C SER A 92 16.66 -13.67 -3.91
N LYS A 93 15.39 -13.36 -4.16
CA LYS A 93 14.91 -12.78 -5.42
C LYS A 93 14.90 -11.25 -5.36
N GLY A 94 14.60 -10.67 -4.22
CA GLY A 94 14.50 -9.23 -4.09
C GLY A 94 13.80 -8.76 -2.83
N VAL A 95 13.28 -7.53 -2.88
CA VAL A 95 12.40 -6.97 -1.86
C VAL A 95 10.96 -7.21 -2.28
N ASN A 96 10.22 -7.99 -1.49
CA ASN A 96 8.78 -8.16 -1.68
C ASN A 96 8.04 -7.01 -1.00
N ALA A 97 7.18 -6.33 -1.74
CA ALA A 97 6.34 -5.25 -1.26
C ALA A 97 4.88 -5.68 -1.32
N ALA A 98 4.22 -5.72 -0.17
CA ALA A 98 2.78 -5.88 -0.02
C ALA A 98 2.15 -4.53 0.33
N ILE A 99 1.30 -4.03 -0.56
CA ILE A 99 0.69 -2.70 -0.50
C ILE A 99 -0.78 -2.86 -0.17
N ASP A 100 -1.14 -2.47 1.05
CA ASP A 100 -2.52 -2.39 1.50
C ASP A 100 -3.00 -0.95 1.42
N LYS A 101 -3.94 -0.71 0.50
CA LYS A 101 -4.54 0.61 0.31
C LYS A 101 -5.76 0.72 1.21
N LYS A 102 -5.74 1.66 2.15
CA LYS A 102 -6.94 2.01 2.88
C LYS A 102 -7.81 2.81 1.93
N SER A 103 -8.86 2.17 1.39
CA SER A 103 -9.92 2.92 0.74
C SER A 103 -10.49 3.90 1.76
N GLU A 104 -10.82 5.12 1.31
CA GLU A 104 -11.62 6.09 2.06
C GLU A 104 -13.04 5.54 2.24
N SER A 105 -13.19 4.45 3.00
CA SER A 105 -14.46 4.11 3.63
C SER A 105 -14.51 4.94 4.91
N MET A 106 -14.92 6.19 4.77
CA MET A 106 -15.73 6.97 5.73
C MET A 106 -15.58 8.47 5.44
N PHE A 107 -16.16 8.94 4.34
CA PHE A 107 -17.08 10.09 4.30
C PHE A 107 -18.11 9.84 3.21
#